data_AF-A0A497FPU3-F1
#
_entry.id   AF-A0A497FPU3-F1
#
_cell.length_a   1.000
_cell.length_b   1.000
_cell.length_c   1.000
_cell.angle_alpha   90.00
_cell.angle_beta   90.00
_cell.angle_gamma   90.00
#
_symmetry.space_group_name_H-M   'P 1'
#
loop_
_entity.id
_entity.type
_entity.pdbx_description
1 polymer ?
#
loop_
_entity_poly.entity_id
_entity_poly.type
_entity_poly.pdbx_seq_one_letter_code
_entity_poly.pdbx_strand_id
1 'polypeptide(L)'
;MKVIYKDAQQVFWIVYSPYRRRFHLVVSDLFCTCRDFYLNVVLRKKRDYCYHILARKLAEMTGMYETRYLDEKTLQRFIIELYINLKYID
;
A
#
# COMPACT_ATOMS: atom_id res chain seq x y z
N MET A 1 5.89 -2.92 -3.28
CA MET A 1 5.35 -4.02 -4.11
C MET A 1 4.06 -3.56 -4.77
N LYS A 2 3.93 -3.74 -6.08
CA LYS A 2 2.71 -3.53 -6.88
C LYS A 2 1.98 -4.87 -6.99
N VAL A 3 0.68 -4.88 -6.74
CA VAL A 3 -0.17 -6.07 -6.84
C VAL A 3 -1.20 -5.85 -7.94
N ILE A 4 -1.27 -6.80 -8.87
CA ILE A 4 -2.15 -6.76 -10.03
C ILE A 4 -3.08 -7.96 -9.96
N TYR A 5 -4.39 -7.71 -9.95
CA TYR A 5 -5.43 -8.74 -9.97
C TYR A 5 -6.25 -8.67 -11.26
N LYS A 6 -6.57 -9.84 -11.83
CA LYS A 6 -7.34 -10.01 -13.08
C LYS A 6 -6.93 -9.01 -14.18
N ASP A 7 -5.69 -9.13 -14.65
CA ASP A 7 -5.17 -8.41 -15.82
C ASP A 7 -5.35 -6.88 -15.77
N ALA A 8 -5.03 -6.30 -14.61
CA ALA A 8 -4.98 -4.85 -14.34
C ALA A 8 -6.32 -4.14 -14.08
N GLN A 9 -7.44 -4.85 -13.93
CA GLN A 9 -8.67 -4.20 -13.45
C GLN A 9 -8.54 -3.67 -12.01
N GLN A 10 -7.71 -4.30 -11.19
CA GLN A 10 -7.46 -3.87 -9.82
C GLN A 10 -5.97 -3.86 -9.53
N VAL A 11 -5.45 -2.66 -9.25
CA VAL A 11 -4.06 -2.43 -8.89
C VAL A 11 -3.99 -1.78 -7.52
N PHE A 12 -3.23 -2.39 -6.63
CA PHE A 12 -2.94 -1.81 -5.32
C PHE A 12 -1.49 -2.04 -4.94
N TRP A 13 -1.02 -1.26 -3.97
CA TRP A 13 0.37 -1.23 -3.57
C TRP A 13 0.52 -1.59 -2.11
N ILE A 14 1.52 -2.40 -1.82
CA ILE A 14 1.96 -2.69 -0.47
C ILE A 14 3.31 -2.01 -0.25
N VAL A 15 3.33 -1.07 0.70
CA VAL A 15 4.52 -0.32 1.11
C VAL A 15 4.92 -0.76 2.50
N TYR A 16 6.10 -1.32 2.65
CA TYR A 16 6.65 -1.70 3.96
C TYR A 16 7.34 -0.50 4.60
N SER A 17 7.04 -0.23 5.87
CA SER A 17 7.71 0.79 6.66
C SER A 17 8.67 0.11 7.65
N PRO A 18 9.99 0.07 7.37
CA PRO A 18 10.94 -0.68 8.21
C PRO A 18 10.98 -0.18 9.66
N TYR A 19 10.93 1.14 9.85
CA TYR A 19 10.96 1.76 11.18
C TYR A 19 9.76 1.38 12.04
N ARG A 20 8.60 1.20 11.41
CA ARG A 20 7.35 0.85 12.09
C ARG A 20 7.00 -0.63 11.97
N ARG A 21 7.89 -1.41 11.35
CA ARG A 21 7.80 -2.85 11.03
C ARG A 21 6.47 -3.29 10.42
N ARG A 22 5.75 -2.40 9.75
CA ARG A 22 4.36 -2.64 9.29
C ARG A 22 4.19 -2.40 7.80
N PHE A 23 3.19 -3.05 7.22
CA PHE A 23 2.76 -2.82 5.85
C PHE A 23 1.69 -1.73 5.77
N HIS A 24 1.66 -1.02 4.65
CA HIS A 24 0.65 -0.03 4.32
C HIS A 24 0.07 -0.34 2.95
N LEU A 25 -1.25 -0.41 2.89
CA LEU A 25 -1.98 -0.49 1.63
C LEU A 25 -2.09 0.91 1.06
N VAL A 26 -1.67 1.07 -0.20
CA VAL A 26 -1.76 2.29 -0.97
C VAL A 26 -2.56 2.00 -2.24
N VAL A 27 -3.60 2.79 -2.49
CA VAL A 27 -4.46 2.64 -3.67
C VAL A 27 -4.30 3.89 -4.51
N SER A 28 -3.63 3.73 -5.65
CA SER A 28 -3.23 4.85 -6.52
C SER A 28 -2.54 5.96 -5.70
N ASP A 29 -2.82 7.22 -6.03
CA ASP A 29 -2.44 8.40 -5.27
C ASP A 29 -3.58 8.89 -4.34
N LEU A 30 -4.66 8.10 -4.20
CA LEU A 30 -5.91 8.53 -3.55
C LEU A 30 -6.03 8.10 -2.09
N PHE A 31 -5.32 7.04 -1.68
CA PHE A 31 -5.50 6.47 -0.36
C PHE A 31 -4.25 5.78 0.17
N CYS A 32 -4.00 5.93 1.47
CA CYS A 32 -3.04 5.13 2.23
C CYS A 32 -3.61 4.78 3.62
N THR A 33 -3.38 3.56 4.09
CA THR A 33 -3.83 3.11 5.43
C THR A 33 -3.06 3.73 6.61
N CYS A 34 -2.04 4.56 6.37
CA CYS A 34 -1.28 5.14 7.46
C CYS A 34 -2.04 6.26 8.18
N ARG A 35 -1.77 6.43 9.48
CA ARG A 35 -2.38 7.48 10.31
C ARG A 35 -2.09 8.89 9.79
N ASP A 36 -0.92 9.11 9.21
CA ASP A 36 -0.51 10.42 8.66
C ASP A 36 -1.41 10.84 7.48
N PHE A 37 -1.77 9.90 6.59
CA PHE A 37 -2.72 10.15 5.52
C PHE A 37 -4.07 10.60 6.08
N TYR A 38 -4.64 9.81 6.99
CA TYR A 38 -5.95 10.13 7.57
C TYR A 38 -5.96 11.49 8.28
N LEU A 39 -4.97 11.75 9.15
CA LEU A 39 -4.95 12.99 9.93
C LEU A 39 -4.58 14.21 9.09
N ASN A 40 -3.50 14.13 8.31
CA ASN A 40 -2.89 15.31 7.71
C ASN A 40 -3.32 15.55 6.26
N VAL A 41 -3.72 14.52 5.52
CA VAL A 41 -4.27 14.66 4.16
C VAL A 41 -5.78 14.83 4.21
N VAL A 42 -6.49 13.89 4.85
CA VAL A 42 -7.98 13.88 4.83
C VAL A 42 -8.57 14.92 5.79
N LEU A 43 -8.30 14.81 7.10
CA LEU A 43 -8.97 15.64 8.10
C LEU A 43 -8.46 17.09 8.11
N ARG A 44 -7.15 17.25 8.22
CA ARG A 44 -6.53 18.58 8.39
C ARG A 44 -6.25 19.29 7.07
N LYS A 45 -6.19 18.55 5.94
CA LYS A 45 -5.86 19.09 4.61
C LYS A 45 -4.57 19.93 4.60
N LYS A 46 -3.56 19.50 5.37
CA LYS A 46 -2.26 20.20 5.50
C LYS A 46 -1.24 19.77 4.45
N ARG A 47 -1.48 18.64 3.78
CA ARG A 47 -0.60 18.04 2.76
C ARG A 47 -1.46 17.28 1.76
N ASP A 48 -0.99 17.18 0.52
CA ASP A 48 -1.67 16.41 -0.51
C ASP A 48 -1.40 14.89 -0.40
N TYR A 49 -0.21 14.53 0.11
CA TYR A 49 0.23 13.14 0.20
C TYR A 49 0.93 12.83 1.52
N CYS A 50 0.76 11.60 1.99
CA CYS A 50 1.64 11.04 3.01
C CYS A 50 2.93 10.51 2.37
N TYR A 51 3.96 10.31 3.18
CA TYR A 51 5.26 9.85 2.67
C TYR A 51 5.20 8.48 1.96
N HIS A 52 4.22 7.62 2.27
CA HIS A 52 4.08 6.32 1.60
C HIS A 52 3.58 6.45 0.16
N ILE A 53 2.67 7.38 -0.11
CA ILE A 53 2.23 7.67 -1.49
C ILE A 53 3.41 8.24 -2.28
N LEU A 54 4.19 9.15 -1.67
CA LEU A 54 5.40 9.69 -2.29
C LEU A 54 6.45 8.60 -2.57
N ALA A 55 6.72 7.72 -1.61
CA ALA A 55 7.64 6.60 -1.78
C ALA A 55 7.19 5.64 -2.90
N ARG A 56 5.89 5.34 -2.97
CA ARG A 56 5.29 4.56 -4.07
C ARG A 56 5.45 5.25 -5.42
N LYS A 57 5.19 6.57 -5.51
CA LYS A 57 5.40 7.37 -6.73
C LYS A 57 6.84 7.29 -7.19
N LEU A 58 7.79 7.53 -6.28
CA LEU A 58 9.22 7.42 -6.56
C LEU A 58 9.60 6.02 -7.04
N ALA A 59 9.13 4.97 -6.36
CA ALA A 59 9.38 3.60 -6.75
C ALA A 59 8.85 3.31 -8.17
N GLU A 60 7.63 3.74 -8.50
CA GLU A 60 7.07 3.55 -9.84
C GLU A 60 7.86 4.32 -10.91
N MET A 61 8.21 5.59 -10.64
CA MET A 61 9.00 6.41 -11.56
C MET A 61 10.41 5.85 -11.81
N THR A 62 10.99 5.18 -10.82
CA THR A 62 12.37 4.66 -10.88
C THR A 62 12.43 3.17 -11.23
N GLY A 63 11.29 2.49 -11.33
CA GLY A 63 11.24 1.02 -11.50
C GLY A 63 11.66 0.23 -10.26
N MET A 64 11.88 0.88 -9.10
CA MET A 64 12.35 0.24 -7.87
C MET A 64 11.20 -0.40 -7.08
N TYR A 65 10.54 -1.39 -7.65
CA TYR A 65 9.49 -2.17 -7.00
C TYR A 65 9.35 -3.56 -7.59
N GLU A 66 8.86 -4.48 -6.79
CA GLU A 66 8.42 -5.81 -7.25
C GLU A 66 6.96 -5.78 -7.67
N THR A 67 6.61 -6.54 -8.71
CA THR A 67 5.23 -6.76 -9.14
C THR A 67 4.79 -8.18 -8.81
N ARG A 68 3.57 -8.34 -8.27
CA ARG A 68 2.92 -9.64 -8.08
C ARG A 68 1.59 -9.70 -8.79
N TYR A 69 1.40 -10.74 -9.58
CA TYR A 69 0.15 -11.07 -10.25
C TYR A 69 -0.61 -12.08 -9.40
N LEU A 70 -1.84 -11.76 -9.03
CA LEU A 70 -2.67 -12.64 -8.20
C LEU A 70 -3.91 -13.08 -8.98
N ASP A 71 -4.24 -14.36 -8.87
CA ASP A 71 -5.54 -14.91 -9.23
C ASP A 71 -6.49 -14.85 -8.02
N GLU A 72 -7.72 -15.30 -8.18
CA GLU A 72 -8.76 -15.19 -7.15
C GLU A 72 -8.41 -15.98 -5.87
N LYS A 73 -7.88 -17.19 -6.02
CA LYS A 73 -7.48 -18.04 -4.88
C LYS A 73 -6.26 -17.47 -4.15
N THR A 74 -5.34 -16.84 -4.87
CA THR A 74 -4.10 -16.30 -4.31
C THR A 74 -4.33 -14.92 -3.70
N LEU A 75 -5.26 -14.14 -4.24
CA LEU A 75 -5.69 -12.88 -3.65
C LEU A 75 -6.26 -13.07 -2.24
N GLN A 76 -7.17 -14.04 -2.07
CA GLN A 76 -7.76 -14.32 -0.75
C GLN A 76 -6.69 -14.65 0.30
N ARG A 77 -5.76 -15.56 -0.04
CA ARG A 77 -4.65 -15.93 0.83
C ARG A 77 -3.76 -14.74 1.15
N PHE A 78 -3.41 -13.96 0.13
CA PHE A 78 -2.57 -12.77 0.29
C PHE A 78 -3.21 -11.72 1.21
N ILE A 79 -4.52 -11.48 1.09
CA ILE A 79 -5.25 -10.57 1.98
C ILE A 79 -5.25 -11.07 3.42
N ILE A 80 -5.45 -12.38 3.64
CA ILE A 80 -5.39 -12.99 4.97
C ILE A 80 -4.00 -12.81 5.58
N GLU A 81 -2.95 -13.11 4.81
CA GLU A 81 -1.56 -12.92 5.24
C GLU A 81 -1.28 -11.46 5.58
N LEU A 82 -1.70 -10.52 4.72
CA LEU A 82 -1.58 -9.09 5.01
C LEU A 82 -2.32 -8.72 6.28
N TYR A 83 -3.54 -9.19 6.48
CA TYR A 83 -4.35 -8.89 7.66
C TYR A 83 -3.68 -9.39 8.95
N ILE A 84 -3.15 -10.61 8.95
CA ILE A 84 -2.36 -11.16 10.06
C ILE A 84 -1.13 -10.26 10.30
N ASN A 85 -0.35 -9.97 9.27
CA ASN A 85 0.83 -9.11 9.43
C ASN A 85 0.50 -7.65 9.80
N LEU A 86 -0.73 -7.19 9.58
CA LEU A 86 -1.22 -5.89 10.03
C LEU A 86 -1.70 -5.92 11.49
N LYS A 87 -2.12 -7.07 12.02
CA LYS A 87 -2.66 -7.24 13.38
C LYS A 87 -1.66 -7.72 14.43
N TYR A 88 -0.58 -8.42 14.05
CA TYR A 88 0.37 -9.02 15.00
C TYR A 88 1.62 -8.17 15.25
N ILE A 89 1.45 -6.85 15.32
CA ILE A 89 2.51 -5.90 15.73
C ILE A 89 1.88 -4.92 16.71
N ASP A 90 1.34 -5.46 17.80
CA ASP A 90 1.16 -4.74 19.05
C ASP A 90 2.41 -4.96 19.92
#